data_AF-A0A536QRC7-F1
#
_entry.id   AF-A0A536QRC7-F1
#
_cell.length_a   1.000
_cell.length_b   1.000
_cell.length_c   1.000
_cell.angle_alpha   90.00
_cell.angle_beta   90.00
_cell.angle_gamma   90.00
#
_symmetry.space_group_name_H-M   'P 1'
#
loop_
_entity.id
_entity.type
_entity.pdbx_description
1 polymer ?
#
loop_
_entity_poly.entity_id
_entity_poly.type
_entity_poly.pdbx_seq_one_letter_code
_entity_poly.pdbx_strand_id
1 'polypeptide(L)'
;MARISYVDHDHLADPELREYMEQARRFGTPRPETQAIRSHVPAVAKAFSRAWERIFRHGILEHSLKELCRVYVSKTIDCNY
;
A
#
# COMPACT_ATOMS: atom_id res chain seq x y z
N MET A 1 -16.08 0.37 5.55
CA MET A 1 -15.34 0.19 6.82
C MET A 1 -14.64 -1.17 6.78
N ALA A 2 -13.39 -1.26 7.24
CA ALA A 2 -12.62 -2.50 7.18
C ALA A 2 -13.22 -3.59 8.09
N ARG A 3 -13.18 -4.85 7.64
CA ARG A 3 -13.61 -6.03 8.42
C ARG A 3 -12.47 -6.72 9.19
N ILE A 4 -11.25 -6.25 8.97
CA ILE A 4 -10.03 -6.72 9.63
C ILE A 4 -9.52 -5.54 10.45
N SER A 5 -9.03 -5.80 11.66
CA SER A 5 -8.44 -4.78 12.52
C SER A 5 -7.20 -4.17 11.87
N TYR A 6 -6.73 -3.04 12.39
CA TYR A 6 -5.44 -2.46 12.01
C TYR A 6 -4.37 -2.94 12.97
N VAL A 7 -3.21 -3.37 12.47
CA VAL A 7 -2.08 -3.63 13.36
C VAL A 7 -1.63 -2.33 14.03
N ASP A 8 -1.19 -2.46 15.28
CA ASP A 8 -0.53 -1.36 15.97
C ASP A 8 0.89 -1.20 15.41
N HIS A 9 1.20 0.02 14.98
CA HIS A 9 2.49 0.37 14.40
C HIS A 9 3.64 0.13 15.38
N ASP A 10 3.43 0.43 16.68
CA ASP A 10 4.48 0.32 17.70
C ASP A 10 4.85 -1.12 18.02
N HIS A 11 3.97 -2.07 17.67
CA HIS A 11 4.17 -3.51 17.85
C HIS A 11 4.75 -4.21 16.61
N LEU A 12 5.01 -3.49 15.50
CA LEU A 12 5.67 -4.06 14.32
C LEU A 12 7.17 -4.23 14.54
N ALA A 13 7.59 -5.44 14.91
CA ALA A 13 9.01 -5.76 15.08
C ALA A 13 9.80 -5.68 13.76
N ASP A 14 9.18 -6.05 12.63
CA ASP A 14 9.83 -6.10 11.32
C ASP A 14 10.13 -4.68 10.79
N PRO A 15 11.41 -4.32 10.59
CA PRO A 15 11.78 -2.98 10.13
C PRO A 15 11.30 -2.67 8.71
N GLU A 16 11.18 -3.68 7.84
CA GLU A 16 10.70 -3.48 6.47
C GLU A 16 9.21 -3.09 6.47
N LEU A 17 8.42 -3.64 7.39
CA LEU A 17 7.01 -3.27 7.54
C LEU A 17 6.83 -1.88 8.13
N ARG A 18 7.66 -1.49 9.12
CA ARG A 18 7.66 -0.14 9.67
C ARG A 18 7.97 0.91 8.60
N GLU A 19 8.94 0.64 7.74
CA GLU A 19 9.26 1.51 6.60
C GLU A 19 8.05 1.66 5.65
N TYR A 20 7.34 0.58 5.33
CA TYR A 20 6.13 0.67 4.49
C TYR A 20 5.03 1.51 5.11
N MET A 21 4.86 1.45 6.43
CA MET A 21 3.89 2.26 7.16
C MET A 21 4.28 3.74 7.15
N GLU A 22 5.57 4.05 7.34
CA GLU A 22 6.06 5.43 7.29
C GLU A 22 5.95 6.02 5.88
N GLN A 23 6.27 5.23 4.84
CA GLN A 23 6.05 5.63 3.45
C GLN A 23 4.56 5.86 3.16
N ALA A 24 3.68 4.98 3.63
CA ALA A 24 2.24 5.17 3.49
C ALA A 24 1.75 6.45 4.17
N ARG A 25 2.26 6.76 5.37
CA ARG A 25 1.97 8.00 6.09
C ARG A 25 2.45 9.24 5.33
N ARG A 26 3.64 9.17 4.73
CA ARG A 26 4.26 10.30 4.02
C ARG A 26 3.63 10.58 2.66
N PHE A 27 3.33 9.53 1.88
CA PHE A 27 2.90 9.65 0.49
C PHE A 27 1.40 9.40 0.29
N GLY A 28 0.71 8.84 1.30
CA GLY A 28 -0.72 8.51 1.23
C GLY A 28 -1.07 7.31 0.34
N THR A 29 -0.09 6.75 -0.37
CA THR A 29 -0.29 5.64 -1.33
C THR A 29 0.82 4.58 -1.22
N PRO A 30 0.48 3.31 -0.94
CA PRO A 30 -0.84 2.81 -0.56
C PRO A 30 -1.27 3.40 0.78
N ARG A 31 -2.58 3.53 1.03
CA ARG A 31 -3.08 4.15 2.26
C ARG A 31 -2.57 3.45 3.53
N PRO A 32 -2.27 4.18 4.61
CA PRO A 32 -1.83 3.60 5.88
C PRO A 32 -2.77 2.51 6.41
N GLU A 33 -4.09 2.69 6.30
CA GLU A 33 -5.09 1.73 6.76
C GLU A 33 -4.99 0.39 6.02
N THR A 34 -4.78 0.43 4.70
CA THR A 34 -4.62 -0.78 3.89
C THR A 34 -3.30 -1.48 4.19
N GLN A 35 -2.23 -0.72 4.43
CA GLN A 35 -0.95 -1.28 4.84
C GLN A 35 -1.04 -1.90 6.23
N ALA A 36 -1.74 -1.27 7.17
CA ALA A 36 -1.98 -1.82 8.50
C ALA A 36 -2.75 -3.16 8.44
N ILE A 37 -3.74 -3.28 7.55
CA ILE A 37 -4.45 -4.54 7.34
C ILE A 37 -3.50 -5.62 6.79
N ARG A 38 -2.70 -5.30 5.77
CA ARG A 38 -1.76 -6.27 5.17
C ARG A 38 -0.68 -6.73 6.13
N SER A 39 -0.25 -5.84 7.03
CA SER A 39 0.82 -6.11 8.00
C SER A 39 0.45 -7.14 9.06
N HIS A 40 -0.83 -7.55 9.18
CA HIS A 40 -1.20 -8.77 9.93
C HIS A 40 -0.48 -10.02 9.40
N VAL A 41 -0.16 -10.04 8.10
CA VAL A 41 0.58 -11.13 7.46
C VAL A 41 1.82 -10.55 6.78
N PRO A 42 3.00 -10.56 7.43
CA PRO A 42 4.22 -9.94 6.89
C PRO A 42 4.58 -10.35 5.47
N ALA A 43 4.39 -11.62 5.11
CA ALA A 43 4.63 -12.12 3.75
C ALA A 43 3.76 -11.41 2.70
N VAL A 44 2.47 -11.15 3.01
CA VAL A 44 1.54 -10.45 2.12
C VAL A 44 1.94 -8.99 1.97
N ALA A 45 2.25 -8.32 3.08
CA ALA A 45 2.68 -6.92 3.06
C ALA A 45 3.96 -6.75 2.21
N LYS A 46 4.95 -7.62 2.37
CA LYS A 46 6.19 -7.59 1.59
C LYS A 46 5.98 -7.89 0.12
N ALA A 47 5.19 -8.93 -0.21
CA ALA A 47 4.91 -9.27 -1.60
C ALA A 47 4.23 -8.11 -2.34
N PHE A 48 3.28 -7.43 -1.68
CA PHE A 48 2.62 -6.26 -2.25
C PHE A 48 3.58 -5.05 -2.38
N SER A 49 4.19 -4.61 -1.29
CA SER A 49 4.95 -3.36 -1.25
C SER A 49 6.19 -3.41 -2.15
N ARG A 50 6.86 -4.57 -2.24
CA ARG A 50 8.01 -4.75 -3.14
C ARG A 50 7.64 -4.60 -4.61
N ALA A 51 6.47 -5.08 -5.02
CA ALA A 51 5.97 -4.93 -6.37
C ALA A 51 5.50 -3.49 -6.64
N TRP A 52 4.80 -2.88 -5.68
CA TRP A 52 4.41 -1.49 -5.72
C TRP A 52 5.60 -0.56 -5.94
N GLU A 53 6.68 -0.73 -5.16
CA GLU A 53 7.87 0.11 -5.28
C GLU A 53 8.52 -0.01 -6.66
N ARG A 54 8.67 -1.25 -7.15
CA ARG A 54 9.30 -1.53 -8.45
C ARG A 54 8.49 -1.02 -9.64
N ILE A 55 7.17 -1.22 -9.61
CA ILE A 55 6.30 -0.95 -10.78
C ILE A 55 5.71 0.45 -10.69
N PHE A 56 5.18 0.82 -9.53
CA PHE A 56 4.43 2.06 -9.37
C PHE A 56 5.33 3.27 -9.13
N ARG A 57 6.39 3.14 -8.32
CA ARG A 57 7.32 4.25 -8.05
C ARG A 57 8.47 4.31 -9.03
N HIS A 58 9.14 3.19 -9.28
CA HIS A 58 10.33 3.12 -10.15
C HIS A 58 10.09 2.53 -11.53
N GLY A 59 8.84 2.21 -11.90
CA GLY A 59 8.54 1.68 -13.23
C GLY A 59 8.69 2.72 -14.35
N ILE A 60 8.81 2.23 -15.58
CA ILE A 60 9.19 2.99 -16.78
C ILE A 60 8.19 4.07 -17.23
N LEU A 61 6.92 3.97 -16.84
CA LEU A 61 5.90 4.94 -17.20
C LEU A 61 5.88 6.10 -16.21
N GLU A 62 5.53 7.27 -16.72
CA GLU A 62 5.29 8.48 -15.93
C GLU A 62 4.32 8.21 -14.78
N HIS A 63 4.61 8.79 -13.62
CA HIS A 63 3.82 8.56 -12.41
C HIS A 63 2.37 9.02 -12.57
N SER A 64 2.14 10.16 -13.23
CA SER A 64 0.80 10.69 -13.52
C SER A 64 -0.04 9.75 -14.37
N LEU A 65 0.56 9.08 -15.37
CA LEU A 65 -0.13 8.09 -16.19
C LEU A 65 -0.50 6.85 -15.37
N LYS A 66 0.40 6.37 -14.52
CA LYS A 66 0.13 5.24 -13.62
C LYS A 66 -1.00 5.53 -12.64
N GLU A 67 -1.06 6.75 -12.10
CA GLU A 67 -2.16 7.23 -11.24
C GLU A 67 -3.50 7.30 -12.00
N LEU A 68 -3.51 7.81 -13.24
CA LEU A 68 -4.72 7.82 -14.06
C LEU A 68 -5.26 6.41 -14.30
N CYS A 69 -4.37 5.47 -14.66
CA CYS A 69 -4.73 4.06 -14.81
C CYS A 69 -5.27 3.46 -13.50
N ARG A 70 -4.64 3.75 -12.35
CA ARG A 70 -5.06 3.28 -11.03
C ARG A 70 -6.47 3.75 -10.67
N VAL A 71 -6.78 5.03 -10.90
CA VAL A 71 -8.12 5.60 -10.67
C VAL A 71 -9.15 5.01 -11.63
N TYR A 72 -8.82 4.90 -12.92
CA TYR A 72 -9.70 4.29 -13.91
C TYR A 72 -10.09 2.86 -13.52
N VAL A 73 -9.09 2.00 -13.25
CA VAL A 73 -9.33 0.60 -12.84
C VAL A 73 -10.15 0.55 -11.56
N SER A 74 -9.85 1.40 -10.56
CA SER A 74 -10.60 1.44 -9.30
C SER A 74 -12.07 1.77 -9.52
N LYS A 75 -12.38 2.76 -10.39
CA LYS A 75 -13.76 3.08 -10.76
C LYS A 75 -14.46 1.94 -11.50
N THR A 76 -13.76 1.23 -12.39
CA THR A 76 -14.38 0.12 -13.15
C THR A 76 -14.79 -1.07 -12.29
N ILE A 77 -14.18 -1.23 -11.11
CA ILE A 77 -14.47 -2.33 -10.19
C ILE A 77 -15.20 -1.86 -8.91
N ASP A 78 -15.67 -0.61 -8.88
CA ASP A 78 -16.31 0.02 -7.71
C ASP A 78 -15.47 -0.08 -6.43
N CYS A 79 -14.15 0.12 -6.56
CA CYS A 79 -13.24 0.16 -5.42
C CYS A 79 -13.25 1.57 -4.81
N ASN A 80 -13.84 1.66 -3.61
CA ASN A 80 -14.03 2.91 -2.87
C ASN A 80 -12.93 3.19 -1.81
N TYR A 81 -11.80 2.48 -1.90
CA TYR A 81 -10.66 2.62 -0.98
C TYR A 81 -9.69 3.74 -1.36
#